data_AF-A0A540M9A8-F1
#
_entry.id   AF-A0A540M9A8-F1
#
_cell.length_a   1.000
_cell.length_b   1.000
_cell.length_c   1.000
_cell.angle_alpha   90.00
_cell.angle_beta   90.00
_cell.angle_gamma   90.00
#
_symmetry.space_group_name_H-M   'P 1'
#
loop_
_entity.id
_entity.type
_entity.pdbx_description
1 polymer ?
#
loop_
_entity_poly.entity_id
_entity_poly.type
_entity_poly.pdbx_seq_one_letter_code
_entity_poly.pdbx_strand_id
1 'polypeptide(L)'
;MGGEPRTFTGGVRKWKWKRMHEKRAKEEGKSLLDQEKRLYEARLRSQIRAVFGYWNRAQPDEPEPALQPFSNDNSKFGRNVMRFRSSA
;
A
#
# COMPACT_ATOMS: atom_id res chain seq x y z
N MET A 1 36.75 -11.15 -57.47
CA MET A 1 35.86 -10.04 -57.07
C MET A 1 34.74 -10.58 -56.17
N GLY A 2 35.08 -11.14 -55.01
CA GLY A 2 34.11 -11.66 -54.04
C GLY A 2 33.93 -10.64 -52.94
N GLY A 3 33.26 -9.53 -53.25
CA GLY A 3 32.86 -8.58 -52.21
C GLY A 3 31.74 -9.21 -51.41
N GLU A 4 31.94 -9.42 -50.11
CA GLU A 4 30.85 -9.73 -49.19
C GLU A 4 29.63 -8.84 -49.50
N PRO A 5 28.41 -9.38 -49.46
CA PRO A 5 27.22 -8.57 -49.67
C PRO A 5 27.33 -7.33 -48.78
N ARG A 6 27.36 -6.13 -49.40
CA ARG A 6 27.43 -4.80 -48.76
C ARG A 6 26.17 -4.50 -47.95
N THR A 7 25.83 -5.42 -47.08
CA THR A 7 24.75 -5.39 -46.12
C THR A 7 25.35 -4.87 -44.82
N PHE A 8 24.58 -4.05 -44.10
CA PHE A 8 24.97 -3.64 -42.76
C PHE A 8 25.10 -4.90 -41.90
N THR A 9 26.00 -4.89 -40.90
CA THR A 9 26.35 -6.04 -40.05
C THR A 9 25.15 -6.97 -39.82
N GLY A 10 25.27 -8.24 -40.24
CA GLY A 10 24.19 -9.23 -40.08
C GLY A 10 23.20 -9.36 -41.25
N GLY A 11 23.58 -8.99 -42.47
CA GLY A 11 22.76 -9.30 -43.66
C GLY A 11 21.57 -8.35 -43.88
N VAL A 12 21.54 -7.20 -43.18
CA VAL A 12 20.40 -6.27 -43.22
C VAL A 12 20.61 -5.20 -44.29
N ARG A 13 19.61 -4.99 -45.17
CA ARG A 13 19.61 -3.88 -46.15
C ARG A 13 19.57 -2.53 -45.43
N LYS A 14 20.25 -1.51 -45.98
CA LYS A 14 20.36 -0.14 -45.42
C LYS A 14 19.06 0.47 -44.89
N TRP A 15 17.96 0.33 -45.62
CA TRP A 15 16.67 0.90 -45.22
C TRP A 15 16.04 0.17 -44.04
N LYS A 16 16.22 -1.17 -43.97
CA LYS A 16 15.73 -2.00 -42.87
C LYS A 16 16.52 -1.69 -41.59
N TRP A 17 17.82 -1.50 -41.73
CA TRP A 17 18.69 -1.04 -40.65
C TRP A 17 18.26 0.34 -40.13
N LYS A 18 18.09 1.33 -41.02
CA LYS A 18 17.62 2.67 -40.65
C LYS A 18 16.30 2.62 -39.88
N ARG A 19 15.28 1.90 -40.38
CA ARG A 19 13.99 1.76 -39.69
C ARG A 19 14.09 1.06 -38.34
N MET A 20 14.96 0.05 -38.23
CA MET A 20 15.15 -0.67 -36.97
C MET A 20 15.72 0.27 -35.91
N HIS A 21 16.73 1.07 -36.25
CA HIS A 21 17.30 2.06 -35.34
C HIS A 21 16.31 3.17 -34.97
N GLU A 22 15.57 3.71 -35.95
CA GLU A 22 14.51 4.70 -35.69
C GLU A 22 13.40 4.14 -34.78
N LYS A 23 13.02 2.87 -34.97
CA LYS A 23 12.05 2.19 -34.11
C LYS A 23 12.59 2.05 -32.69
N ARG A 24 13.83 1.59 -32.54
CA ARG A 24 14.49 1.41 -31.25
C ARG A 24 14.60 2.73 -30.47
N ALA A 25 15.04 3.81 -31.13
CA ALA A 25 15.10 5.13 -30.50
C ALA A 25 13.73 5.62 -30.00
N LYS A 26 12.66 5.36 -30.75
CA LYS A 26 11.28 5.67 -30.33
C LYS A 26 10.84 4.84 -29.13
N GLU A 27 11.19 3.56 -29.10
CA GLU A 27 10.87 2.65 -28.00
C GLU A 27 11.64 3.03 -26.72
N GLU A 28 12.91 3.40 -26.84
CA GLU A 28 13.73 3.89 -25.72
C GLU A 28 13.11 5.17 -25.12
N GLY A 29 12.70 6.13 -25.94
CA GLY A 29 12.01 7.34 -25.45
C GLY A 29 10.68 7.06 -24.74
N LYS A 30 9.87 6.12 -25.26
CA LYS A 30 8.61 5.71 -24.61
C LYS A 30 8.87 5.01 -23.29
N SER A 31 9.86 4.13 -23.23
CA SER A 31 10.20 3.39 -22.02
C SER A 31 10.64 4.33 -20.89
N LEU A 32 11.43 5.36 -21.19
CA LEU A 32 11.83 6.38 -20.22
C LEU A 32 10.62 7.14 -19.67
N LEU A 33 9.70 7.58 -20.54
CA LEU A 33 8.48 8.26 -20.11
C LEU A 33 7.59 7.38 -19.20
N ASP A 34 7.48 6.09 -19.51
CA ASP A 34 6.72 5.16 -18.68
C ASP A 34 7.40 4.92 -17.32
N GLN A 35 8.73 4.89 -17.27
CA GLN A 35 9.47 4.83 -16.01
C GLN A 35 9.23 6.07 -15.14
N GLU A 36 9.26 7.26 -15.73
CA GLU A 36 8.97 8.52 -15.03
C GLU A 36 7.54 8.55 -14.48
N LYS A 37 6.55 8.16 -15.29
CA LYS A 37 5.15 8.05 -14.85
C LYS A 37 4.98 7.09 -13.68
N ARG A 38 5.62 5.92 -13.75
CA ARG A 38 5.58 4.93 -12.66
C ARG A 38 6.16 5.47 -11.36
N LEU A 39 7.27 6.20 -11.42
CA LEU A 39 7.87 6.83 -10.25
C LEU A 39 6.95 7.90 -9.66
N TYR A 40 6.32 8.71 -10.51
CA TYR A 40 5.36 9.73 -10.06
C TYR A 40 4.15 9.11 -9.36
N GLU A 41 3.52 8.10 -9.97
CA GLU A 41 2.41 7.37 -9.37
C GLU A 41 2.78 6.70 -8.05
N ALA A 42 3.97 6.08 -7.98
CA ALA A 42 4.45 5.44 -6.76
C ALA A 42 4.62 6.45 -5.61
N ARG A 43 5.16 7.65 -5.91
CA ARG A 43 5.28 8.75 -4.93
C ARG A 43 3.91 9.26 -4.48
N LEU A 44 2.96 9.45 -5.39
CA LEU A 44 1.61 9.86 -5.01
C LEU A 44 0.92 8.80 -4.16
N ARG A 45 1.03 7.52 -4.53
CA ARG A 45 0.48 6.41 -3.74
C ARG A 45 1.08 6.35 -2.34
N SER A 46 2.38 6.61 -2.19
CA SER A 46 3.02 6.62 -0.86
C SER A 46 2.55 7.82 -0.03
N GLN A 47 2.39 9.00 -0.62
CA GLN A 47 1.83 10.18 0.05
C GLN A 47 0.41 9.92 0.55
N ILE A 48 -0.45 9.38 -0.31
CA ILE A 48 -1.83 9.02 0.05
C ILE A 48 -1.83 8.01 1.19
N ARG A 49 -1.06 6.92 1.09
CA ARG A 49 -0.98 5.91 2.16
C ARG A 49 -0.48 6.49 3.48
N ALA A 50 0.50 7.38 3.44
CA ALA A 50 1.01 8.03 4.64
C ALA A 50 -0.12 8.82 5.31
N VAL A 51 -0.80 9.69 4.56
CA VAL A 51 -1.94 10.48 5.05
C VAL A 51 -3.01 9.57 5.66
N PHE A 52 -3.51 8.59 4.91
CA PHE A 52 -4.53 7.64 5.40
C PHE A 52 -4.05 6.81 6.61
N GLY A 53 -2.78 6.42 6.66
CA GLY A 53 -2.19 5.73 7.80
C GLY A 53 -2.16 6.58 9.07
N TYR A 54 -1.90 7.89 8.95
CA TYR A 54 -2.01 8.83 10.07
C TYR A 54 -3.46 8.98 10.53
N TRP A 55 -4.42 9.12 9.62
CA TRP A 55 -5.85 9.22 9.98
C TRP A 55 -6.37 7.96 10.70
N ASN A 56 -5.98 6.77 10.24
CA ASN A 56 -6.41 5.51 10.84
C ASN A 56 -5.71 5.20 12.18
N ARG A 57 -4.48 5.68 12.39
CA ARG A 57 -3.75 5.53 13.66
C ARG A 57 -4.15 6.59 14.71
N ALA A 58 -4.70 7.72 14.27
CA ALA A 58 -5.12 8.83 15.14
C ALA A 58 -6.54 8.66 15.71
N GLN A 59 -7.23 7.53 15.46
CA GLN A 59 -8.36 7.13 16.28
C GLN A 59 -7.77 6.47 17.53
N PRO A 60 -7.71 7.15 18.70
CA PRO A 60 -7.58 6.41 19.94
C PRO A 60 -8.75 5.44 19.99
N ASP A 61 -8.47 4.16 20.25
CA ASP A 61 -9.49 3.26 20.75
C ASP A 61 -9.97 3.89 22.07
N GLU A 62 -11.03 4.69 21.99
CA GLU A 62 -11.82 5.08 23.16
C GLU A 62 -12.12 3.77 23.90
N PRO A 63 -11.63 3.57 25.14
CA PRO A 63 -11.99 2.38 25.88
C PRO A 63 -13.51 2.43 26.05
N GLU A 64 -14.21 1.45 25.47
CA GLU A 64 -15.67 1.37 25.50
C GLU A 64 -16.15 1.75 26.91
N PRO A 65 -17.03 2.75 27.07
CA PRO A 65 -17.53 3.07 28.39
C PRO A 65 -18.24 1.82 28.87
N ALA A 66 -17.66 1.17 29.87
CA ALA A 66 -18.18 -0.04 30.46
C ALA A 66 -19.68 0.17 30.68
N LEU A 67 -20.50 -0.56 29.92
CA LEU A 67 -21.94 -0.62 30.12
C LEU A 67 -22.15 -1.12 31.54
N GLN A 68 -22.24 -0.20 32.50
CA GLN A 68 -22.70 -0.54 33.83
C GLN A 68 -24.15 -0.96 33.63
N PRO A 69 -24.54 -2.23 33.86
CA PRO A 69 -25.96 -2.53 33.96
C PRO A 69 -26.41 -1.71 35.16
N PHE A 70 -27.32 -0.76 34.93
CA PHE A 70 -27.91 0.03 35.99
C PHE A 70 -28.49 -0.93 37.04
N SER A 71 -27.73 -1.22 38.09
CA SER A 71 -28.18 -2.02 39.23
C SER A 71 -29.16 -1.16 40.00
N ASN A 72 -30.43 -1.24 39.61
CA ASN A 72 -31.53 -0.72 40.41
C ASN A 72 -31.79 -1.69 41.57
N ASP A 73 -30.90 -1.69 42.57
CA ASP A 73 -31.11 -2.42 43.82
C ASP A 73 -32.01 -1.63 44.77
N ASN A 74 -33.26 -1.40 44.35
CA ASN A 74 -34.36 -1.17 45.28
C ASN A 74 -34.79 -2.52 45.89
N SER A 75 -33.86 -3.18 46.61
CA SER A 75 -34.18 -4.34 47.43
C SER A 75 -34.46 -3.89 48.86
N LYS A 76 -35.71 -3.53 49.08
CA LYS A 76 -36.32 -3.26 50.39
C LYS A 76 -36.55 -4.55 51.22
N PHE A 77 -36.08 -5.72 50.76
CA PHE A 77 -36.33 -6.99 51.45
C PHE A 77 -35.16 -7.97 51.27
N GLY A 78 -34.49 -8.34 52.36
CA GLY A 78 -33.67 -9.55 52.37
C GLY A 78 -32.42 -9.46 53.24
N ARG A 79 -32.62 -9.57 54.55
CA ARG A 79 -31.60 -9.96 55.52
C ARG A 79 -30.78 -11.15 54.99
N ASN A 80 -29.45 -11.10 55.10
CA ASN A 80 -28.69 -12.31 55.42
C ASN A 80 -27.38 -12.04 56.17
N VAL A 81 -27.50 -12.29 57.47
CA VAL A 81 -26.55 -12.67 58.52
C VAL A 81 -25.07 -12.83 58.12
N MET A 82 -24.23 -11.95 58.68
CA MET A 82 -22.78 -12.11 58.77
C MET A 82 -22.46 -13.17 59.83
N ARG A 83 -21.99 -14.36 59.41
CA ARG A 83 -21.41 -15.36 60.33
C ARG A 83 -19.97 -14.96 60.64
N PHE A 84 -19.74 -14.31 61.78
CA PHE A 84 -18.42 -14.18 62.39
C PHE A 84 -18.01 -15.55 62.97
N ARG A 85 -16.92 -16.15 62.45
CA ARG A 85 -16.16 -17.17 63.17
C ARG A 85 -15.04 -16.45 63.89
N SER A 86 -15.19 -16.25 65.20
CA SER A 86 -14.10 -15.82 66.07
C SER A 86 -13.08 -16.96 66.21
N SER A 87 -11.81 -16.62 66.04
CA SER A 87 -10.64 -17.42 66.38
C SER A 87 -10.23 -17.05 67.81
N ALA A 88 -10.30 -17.99 68.75
CA ALA A 88 -9.51 -18.04 69.97
C ALA A 88 -9.65 -19.45 70.58
#